data_AF-A0AAD4W4X1-F1
#
_entry.id   AF-A0AAD4W4X1-F1
#
_cell.length_a   1.000
_cell.length_b   1.000
_cell.length_c   1.000
_cell.angle_alpha   90.00
_cell.angle_beta   90.00
_cell.angle_gamma   90.00
#
_symmetry.space_group_name_H-M   'P 1'
#
loop_
_entity.id
_entity.type
_entity.pdbx_description
1 polymer ?
#
loop_
_entity_poly.entity_id
_entity_poly.type
_entity_poly.pdbx_seq_one_letter_code
_entity_poly.pdbx_strand_id
1 'polypeptide(L)'
;MVELRKLRVELGVDEQGALLATLQVRPVLVERIIAAQAEDPLIGTLRAEVESGIRTDCSVRNDGALMVGNRLYVPHDEALKREILEEAHSSAFAMHPGSTKMYHTLREHYWWPFMKKEIAEYVRKCLICQQVRAERQKPSGLLQPLPIPEWKWEHLTMDFVFKLPRTRNKHDGVWVIVDRLTKSAHFLPVRANYTLNKLAQLFIDEIVRLHEVPVSITSDRDPRFTSRFWTKLHEAFGTQLQFSTAFHPQTDGQSERTIQTLEDMLRACALQFRNDWDEKLPLMEFAYNNSYQASIKMSPFDALYGKQCRTPFYWDEVGENRLEVADDVERTKEQVKIIRERLKTAQDRQKSYADNRRKDLQFEVGDWVFLKLSPWKGVVRFGKRGKLSPRYIGPYEVVERVGPVAYRLDLPPDLSRLHDVFHVSMLRKYIPDPSHVLEEQPIELQEDLTYVEQPVQILDRKMQVLRSREIPLVKVLWRSHTVEEATWEPEDQMREQYPYLFE
;
A
#
# COMPACT_ATOMS: atom_id res chain seq x y z
N MET A 1 -36.49 -41.90 16.28
CA MET A 1 -36.42 -42.01 17.76
C MET A 1 -35.00 -41.88 18.31
N VAL A 2 -34.00 -42.61 17.77
CA VAL A 2 -32.61 -42.57 18.26
C VAL A 2 -31.89 -41.23 17.95
N GLU A 3 -32.17 -40.58 16.83
CA GLU A 3 -31.57 -39.27 16.50
C GLU A 3 -32.15 -38.09 17.29
N LEU A 4 -33.45 -38.12 17.62
CA LEU A 4 -34.10 -37.05 18.39
C LEU A 4 -33.63 -36.99 19.85
N ARG A 5 -33.19 -38.12 20.42
CA ARG A 5 -32.58 -38.17 21.77
C ARG A 5 -31.21 -37.49 21.83
N LYS A 6 -30.47 -37.40 20.71
CA LYS A 6 -29.19 -36.67 20.65
C LYS A 6 -29.38 -35.14 20.73
N LEU A 7 -30.57 -34.65 20.40
CA LEU A 7 -30.93 -33.22 20.40
C LEU A 7 -31.73 -32.79 21.65
N ARG A 8 -31.82 -33.64 22.69
CA ARG A 8 -32.60 -33.39 23.93
C ARG A 8 -34.06 -32.96 23.69
N VAL A 9 -34.74 -33.63 22.75
CA VAL A 9 -36.16 -33.38 22.47
C VAL A 9 -37.03 -34.18 23.45
N GLU A 10 -37.92 -33.51 24.17
CA GLU A 10 -38.97 -34.15 24.99
C GLU A 10 -40.23 -34.39 24.16
N LEU A 11 -40.85 -35.56 24.31
CA LEU A 11 -42.05 -35.95 23.56
C LEU A 11 -43.20 -36.11 24.55
N GLY A 12 -44.27 -35.35 24.35
CA GLY A 12 -45.53 -35.47 25.08
C GLY A 12 -46.62 -36.09 24.21
N VAL A 13 -47.56 -36.82 24.82
CA VAL A 13 -48.74 -37.36 24.16
C VAL A 13 -49.94 -36.55 24.61
N ASP A 14 -50.68 -35.98 23.66
CA ASP A 14 -51.95 -35.29 23.92
C ASP A 14 -53.05 -36.31 24.27
N GLU A 15 -54.09 -35.88 24.99
CA GLU A 15 -55.23 -36.70 25.43
C GLU A 15 -55.99 -37.35 24.25
N GLN A 16 -55.73 -36.91 23.01
CA GLN A 16 -56.31 -37.44 21.77
C GLN A 16 -55.37 -38.40 21.01
N GLY A 17 -54.23 -38.78 21.59
CA GLY A 17 -53.30 -39.77 21.02
C GLY A 17 -52.36 -39.23 19.94
N ALA A 18 -52.27 -37.91 19.76
CA ALA A 18 -51.30 -37.29 18.86
C ALA A 18 -49.95 -37.09 19.56
N LEU A 19 -48.86 -37.50 18.90
CA LEU A 19 -47.48 -37.25 19.31
C LEU A 19 -47.09 -35.83 18.90
N LEU A 20 -47.03 -34.92 19.86
CA LEU A 20 -46.53 -33.56 19.64
C LEU A 20 -45.06 -33.51 20.07
N ALA A 21 -44.18 -33.21 19.11
CA ALA A 21 -42.78 -32.95 19.37
C ALA A 21 -42.54 -31.44 19.43
N THR A 22 -42.23 -30.92 20.61
CA THR A 22 -41.86 -29.52 20.82
C THR A 22 -40.33 -29.42 20.92
N LEU A 23 -39.70 -28.84 19.88
CA LEU A 23 -38.28 -28.51 19.92
C LEU A 23 -38.10 -27.14 20.57
N GLN A 24 -37.56 -27.09 21.80
CA GLN A 24 -37.21 -25.83 22.46
C GLN A 24 -35.69 -25.69 22.56
N VAL A 25 -35.12 -24.76 21.79
CA VAL A 25 -33.71 -24.38 21.91
C VAL A 25 -33.61 -23.26 22.94
N ARG A 26 -32.97 -23.52 24.09
CA ARG A 26 -32.71 -22.51 25.12
C ARG A 26 -31.21 -22.18 25.18
N PRO A 27 -30.83 -20.89 25.21
CA PRO A 27 -29.44 -20.50 25.44
C PRO A 27 -29.00 -20.92 26.85
N VAL A 28 -28.04 -21.85 26.95
CA VAL A 28 -27.51 -22.35 28.24
C VAL A 28 -26.39 -21.48 28.82
N LEU A 29 -25.94 -20.45 28.10
CA LEU A 29 -24.83 -19.60 28.51
C LEU A 29 -25.11 -18.89 29.84
N VAL A 30 -26.32 -18.33 30.01
CA VAL A 30 -26.72 -17.65 31.25
C VAL A 30 -26.76 -18.63 32.42
N GLU A 31 -27.31 -19.83 32.22
CA GLU A 31 -27.37 -20.87 33.25
C GLU A 31 -25.96 -21.32 33.68
N ARG A 32 -25.04 -21.48 32.72
CA ARG A 32 -23.63 -21.82 32.98
C ARG A 32 -22.90 -20.72 33.73
N ILE A 33 -23.16 -19.45 33.41
CA ILE A 33 -22.60 -18.31 34.16
C ILE A 33 -23.09 -18.35 35.60
N ILE A 34 -24.39 -18.57 35.84
CA ILE A 34 -24.97 -18.65 37.19
C ILE A 34 -24.39 -19.84 37.96
N ALA A 35 -24.22 -21.00 37.31
CA ALA A 35 -23.58 -22.16 37.93
C ALA A 35 -22.13 -21.85 38.32
N ALA A 36 -21.35 -21.24 37.41
CA ALA A 36 -19.97 -20.86 37.69
C ALA A 36 -19.86 -19.77 38.78
N GLN A 37 -20.84 -18.90 38.91
CA GLN A 37 -20.91 -17.95 40.03
C GLN A 37 -20.99 -18.64 41.40
N ALA A 38 -21.63 -19.80 41.48
CA ALA A 38 -21.76 -20.54 42.74
C ALA A 38 -20.43 -21.16 43.20
N GLU A 39 -19.51 -21.42 42.26
CA GLU A 39 -18.21 -22.01 42.51
C GLU A 39 -17.10 -20.97 42.76
N ASP A 40 -17.33 -19.69 42.39
CA ASP A 40 -16.35 -18.62 42.51
C ASP A 40 -16.30 -18.02 43.95
N PRO A 41 -15.19 -18.17 44.69
CA PRO A 41 -15.07 -17.69 46.07
C PRO A 41 -15.21 -16.18 46.21
N LEU A 42 -14.75 -15.40 45.21
CA LEU A 42 -14.88 -13.94 45.24
C LEU A 42 -16.35 -13.55 45.12
N ILE A 43 -17.10 -14.21 44.25
CA ILE A 43 -18.54 -13.97 44.11
C ILE A 43 -19.29 -14.38 45.38
N GLY A 44 -18.86 -15.46 46.03
CA GLY A 44 -19.36 -15.84 47.36
C GLY A 44 -19.23 -14.70 48.38
N THR A 45 -18.04 -14.08 48.46
CA THR A 45 -17.82 -12.93 49.36
C THR A 45 -18.66 -11.71 48.96
N LEU A 46 -18.77 -11.41 47.67
CA LEU A 46 -19.60 -10.32 47.17
C LEU A 46 -21.08 -10.51 47.50
N ARG A 47 -21.58 -11.74 47.40
CA ARG A 47 -22.97 -12.07 47.74
C ARG A 47 -23.22 -11.85 49.23
N ALA A 48 -22.32 -12.29 50.10
CA ALA A 48 -22.43 -12.07 51.54
C ALA A 48 -22.42 -10.56 51.91
N GLU A 49 -21.58 -9.76 51.25
CA GLU A 49 -21.53 -8.29 51.44
C GLU A 49 -22.82 -7.57 50.99
N VAL A 50 -23.46 -8.08 49.93
CA VAL A 50 -24.76 -7.58 49.46
C VAL A 50 -25.87 -7.95 50.45
N GLU A 51 -25.87 -9.19 50.95
CA GLU A 51 -26.83 -9.66 51.95
C GLU A 51 -26.67 -8.93 53.30
N SER A 52 -25.45 -8.57 53.68
CA SER A 52 -25.16 -7.78 54.87
C SER A 52 -25.37 -6.27 54.69
N GLY A 53 -25.78 -5.81 53.51
CA GLY A 53 -26.06 -4.40 53.21
C GLY A 53 -24.82 -3.50 53.13
N ILE A 54 -23.62 -4.07 53.06
CA ILE A 54 -22.35 -3.31 52.97
C ILE A 54 -22.14 -2.77 51.56
N ARG A 55 -22.61 -3.52 50.55
CA ARG A 55 -22.41 -3.24 49.14
C ARG A 55 -23.74 -2.93 48.43
N THR A 56 -23.85 -1.75 47.84
CA THR A 56 -25.10 -1.24 47.21
C THR A 56 -25.07 -1.17 45.68
N ASP A 57 -23.92 -1.41 45.06
CA ASP A 57 -23.76 -1.43 43.60
C ASP A 57 -24.13 -2.77 42.96
N CYS A 58 -24.29 -3.82 43.77
CA CYS A 58 -24.63 -5.17 43.36
C CYS A 58 -25.98 -5.63 43.96
N SER A 59 -26.66 -6.55 43.27
CA SER A 59 -27.92 -7.15 43.73
C SER A 59 -27.97 -8.65 43.37
N VAL A 60 -28.81 -9.41 44.07
CA VAL A 60 -29.05 -10.82 43.77
C VAL A 60 -30.43 -10.96 43.12
N ARG A 61 -30.47 -11.55 41.92
CA ARG A 61 -31.71 -11.84 41.19
C ARG A 61 -32.36 -13.11 41.74
N ASN A 62 -33.67 -13.29 41.51
CA ASN A 62 -34.48 -14.41 42.04
C ASN A 62 -33.93 -15.82 41.74
N ASP A 63 -33.13 -15.96 40.68
CA ASP A 63 -32.47 -17.21 40.27
C ASP A 63 -31.07 -17.41 40.92
N GLY A 64 -30.72 -16.57 41.90
CA GLY A 64 -29.43 -16.58 42.57
C GLY A 64 -28.33 -15.83 41.83
N ALA A 65 -28.60 -15.27 40.65
CA ALA A 65 -27.57 -14.59 39.86
C ALA A 65 -27.11 -13.29 40.54
N LEU A 66 -25.79 -13.11 40.69
CA LEU A 66 -25.21 -11.83 41.10
C LEU A 66 -25.26 -10.85 39.92
N MET A 67 -25.77 -9.65 40.18
CA MET A 67 -25.97 -8.58 39.22
C MET A 67 -25.23 -7.31 39.66
N VAL A 68 -24.72 -6.52 38.71
CA VAL A 68 -24.19 -5.17 38.93
C VAL A 68 -25.10 -4.18 38.20
N GLY A 69 -25.91 -3.43 38.95
CA GLY A 69 -27.09 -2.76 38.40
C GLY A 69 -28.02 -3.77 37.71
N ASN A 70 -28.24 -3.62 36.40
CA ASN A 70 -29.07 -4.53 35.59
C ASN A 70 -28.26 -5.56 34.77
N ARG A 71 -26.96 -5.74 35.07
CA ARG A 71 -26.04 -6.56 34.27
C ARG A 71 -25.61 -7.81 35.02
N LEU A 72 -25.56 -8.95 34.34
CA LEU A 72 -25.11 -10.21 34.91
C LEU A 72 -23.59 -10.18 35.18
N TYR A 73 -23.19 -10.47 36.42
CA TYR A 73 -21.79 -10.58 36.78
C TYR A 73 -21.19 -11.85 36.15
N VAL A 74 -20.16 -11.73 35.32
CA VAL A 74 -19.47 -12.89 34.76
C VAL A 74 -18.28 -13.25 35.67
N PRO A 75 -18.20 -14.49 36.19
CA PRO A 75 -17.09 -14.92 37.04
C PRO A 75 -15.75 -14.89 36.31
N HIS A 76 -14.65 -15.06 37.06
CA HIS A 76 -13.31 -15.12 36.47
C HIS A 76 -13.05 -16.50 35.81
N ASP A 77 -13.89 -16.85 34.84
CA ASP A 77 -13.79 -18.05 34.02
C ASP A 77 -13.44 -17.65 32.58
N GLU A 78 -12.22 -17.98 32.16
CA GLU A 78 -11.70 -17.64 30.84
C GLU A 78 -12.43 -18.35 29.70
N ALA A 79 -13.01 -19.54 29.92
CA ALA A 79 -13.78 -20.25 28.91
C ALA A 79 -15.13 -19.56 28.68
N LEU A 80 -15.84 -19.20 29.75
CA LEU A 80 -17.11 -18.48 29.66
C LEU A 80 -16.94 -17.09 29.04
N LYS A 81 -15.92 -16.34 29.48
CA LYS A 81 -15.59 -15.06 28.87
C LYS A 81 -15.27 -15.19 27.39
N ARG A 82 -14.47 -16.20 27.00
CA ARG A 82 -14.12 -16.43 25.60
C ARG A 82 -15.35 -16.74 24.75
N GLU A 83 -16.26 -17.56 25.25
CA GLU A 83 -17.52 -17.87 24.56
C GLU A 83 -18.38 -16.63 24.35
N ILE A 84 -18.51 -15.76 25.36
CA ILE A 84 -19.19 -14.45 25.24
C ILE A 84 -18.51 -13.57 24.19
N LEU A 85 -17.18 -13.49 24.22
CA LEU A 85 -16.40 -12.67 23.29
C LEU A 85 -16.48 -13.21 21.85
N GLU A 86 -16.46 -14.52 21.68
CA GLU A 86 -16.58 -15.19 20.39
C GLU A 86 -17.97 -14.99 19.79
N GLU A 87 -19.03 -15.20 20.57
CA GLU A 87 -20.41 -14.98 20.11
C GLU A 87 -20.66 -13.50 19.75
N ALA A 88 -20.16 -12.57 20.56
CA ALA A 88 -20.32 -11.14 20.31
C ALA A 88 -19.36 -10.57 19.25
N HIS A 89 -18.46 -11.38 18.69
CA HIS A 89 -17.50 -10.93 17.69
C HIS A 89 -17.52 -11.71 16.39
N SER A 90 -17.46 -13.04 16.45
CA SER A 90 -17.26 -13.94 15.32
C SER A 90 -18.56 -14.57 14.81
N SER A 91 -19.66 -14.46 15.55
CA SER A 91 -20.96 -14.99 15.10
C SER A 91 -21.43 -14.32 13.81
N ALA A 92 -22.25 -15.04 13.04
CA ALA A 92 -22.91 -14.53 11.85
C ALA A 92 -23.81 -13.31 12.15
N PHE A 93 -24.26 -13.14 13.40
CA PHE A 93 -25.06 -12.00 13.83
C PHE A 93 -24.21 -10.78 14.20
N ALA A 94 -22.99 -10.98 14.72
CA ALA A 94 -22.11 -9.90 15.15
C ALA A 94 -21.21 -9.36 14.04
N MET A 95 -20.67 -10.23 13.18
CA MET A 95 -19.85 -9.87 12.01
C MET A 95 -18.67 -8.94 12.32
N HIS A 96 -17.79 -9.35 13.24
CA HIS A 96 -16.54 -8.68 13.60
C HIS A 96 -16.66 -7.18 13.94
N PRO A 97 -17.52 -6.78 14.90
CA PRO A 97 -17.68 -5.39 15.31
C PRO A 97 -16.39 -4.85 15.94
N GLY A 98 -16.23 -3.52 15.93
CA GLY A 98 -15.09 -2.87 16.60
C GLY A 98 -15.26 -2.92 18.11
N SER A 99 -14.14 -2.82 18.85
CA SER A 99 -14.12 -2.92 20.32
C SER A 99 -15.13 -2.02 21.03
N THR A 100 -15.29 -0.76 20.59
CA THR A 100 -16.29 0.15 21.15
C THR A 100 -17.71 -0.36 20.92
N LYS A 101 -18.06 -0.81 19.71
CA LYS A 101 -19.40 -1.31 19.42
C LYS A 101 -19.69 -2.57 20.24
N MET A 102 -18.74 -3.51 20.25
CA MET A 102 -18.83 -4.75 21.02
C MET A 102 -19.01 -4.49 22.52
N TYR A 103 -18.25 -3.54 23.10
CA TYR A 103 -18.42 -3.13 24.50
C TYR A 103 -19.81 -2.55 24.78
N HIS A 104 -20.34 -1.74 23.87
CA HIS A 104 -21.69 -1.17 24.04
C HIS A 104 -22.79 -2.23 23.98
N THR A 105 -22.63 -3.27 23.16
CA THR A 105 -23.54 -4.42 23.11
C THR A 105 -23.43 -5.26 24.38
N LEU A 106 -22.21 -5.65 24.77
CA LEU A 106 -22.01 -6.53 25.92
C LEU A 106 -22.36 -5.89 27.25
N ARG A 107 -22.08 -4.59 27.42
CA ARG A 107 -22.34 -3.89 28.69
C ARG A 107 -23.81 -3.77 29.03
N GLU A 108 -24.74 -4.02 28.10
CA GLU A 108 -26.17 -3.98 28.42
C GLU A 108 -26.61 -5.21 29.23
N HIS A 109 -25.90 -6.33 29.05
CA HIS A 109 -26.29 -7.62 29.63
C HIS A 109 -25.25 -8.19 30.60
N TYR A 110 -23.97 -7.90 30.40
CA TYR A 110 -22.88 -8.51 31.16
C TYR A 110 -21.98 -7.46 31.83
N TRP A 111 -21.32 -7.88 32.90
CA TRP A 111 -20.31 -7.10 33.61
C TRP A 111 -19.24 -8.03 34.16
N TRP A 112 -17.96 -7.65 33.99
CA TRP A 112 -16.84 -8.25 34.72
C TRP A 112 -15.70 -7.24 34.85
N PRO A 113 -14.77 -7.42 35.80
CA PRO A 113 -13.60 -6.57 35.95
C PRO A 113 -12.78 -6.51 34.65
N PHE A 114 -12.34 -5.31 34.27
CA PHE A 114 -11.54 -5.07 33.05
C PHE A 114 -12.20 -5.46 31.71
N MET A 115 -13.52 -5.70 31.67
CA MET A 115 -14.28 -6.05 30.45
C MET A 115 -13.91 -5.21 29.21
N LYS A 116 -13.83 -3.89 29.34
CA LYS A 116 -13.49 -3.00 28.23
C LYS A 116 -12.08 -3.25 27.67
N LYS A 117 -11.11 -3.55 28.56
CA LYS A 117 -9.72 -3.85 28.20
C LYS A 117 -9.65 -5.22 27.52
N GLU A 118 -10.27 -6.24 28.11
CA GLU A 118 -10.29 -7.60 27.55
C GLU A 118 -10.97 -7.64 26.16
N ILE A 119 -12.09 -6.94 25.97
CA ILE A 119 -12.74 -6.78 24.65
C ILE A 119 -11.80 -6.13 23.64
N ALA A 120 -11.09 -5.06 24.05
CA ALA A 120 -10.15 -4.38 23.16
C ALA A 120 -8.99 -5.29 22.75
N GLU A 121 -8.47 -6.09 23.68
CA GLU A 121 -7.41 -7.06 23.42
C GLU A 121 -7.89 -8.19 22.49
N TYR A 122 -9.09 -8.72 22.71
CA TYR A 122 -9.70 -9.76 21.88
C TYR A 122 -9.88 -9.32 20.43
N VAL A 123 -10.53 -8.17 20.21
CA VAL A 123 -10.75 -7.61 18.86
C VAL A 123 -9.42 -7.28 18.17
N ARG A 124 -8.41 -6.85 18.94
CA ARG A 124 -7.08 -6.50 18.41
C ARG A 124 -6.32 -7.75 17.93
N LYS A 125 -6.50 -8.89 18.61
CA LYS A 125 -5.89 -10.17 18.25
C LYS A 125 -6.59 -10.85 17.08
N CYS A 126 -7.90 -10.67 16.87
CA CYS A 126 -8.64 -11.31 15.78
C CYS A 126 -7.97 -11.17 14.38
N LEU A 127 -7.53 -12.31 13.81
CA LEU A 127 -6.85 -12.39 12.50
C LEU A 127 -7.62 -11.71 11.37
N ILE A 128 -8.92 -12.01 11.24
CA ILE A 128 -9.79 -11.44 10.20
C ILE A 128 -9.83 -9.91 10.33
N CYS A 129 -10.00 -9.40 11.56
CA CYS A 129 -9.96 -7.94 11.82
C CYS A 129 -8.61 -7.32 11.48
N GLN A 130 -7.50 -8.03 11.76
CA GLN A 130 -6.16 -7.58 11.40
C GLN A 130 -5.98 -7.49 9.87
N GLN A 131 -6.56 -8.42 9.10
CA GLN A 131 -6.43 -8.46 7.63
C GLN A 131 -7.36 -7.50 6.86
N VAL A 132 -8.60 -7.28 7.34
CA VAL A 132 -9.61 -6.52 6.58
C VAL A 132 -9.73 -5.05 6.97
N ARG A 133 -9.45 -4.71 8.23
CA ARG A 133 -9.71 -3.35 8.72
C ARG A 133 -8.74 -2.34 8.13
N ALA A 134 -9.29 -1.24 7.62
CA ALA A 134 -8.51 -0.10 7.19
C ALA A 134 -7.82 0.56 8.39
N GLU A 135 -6.52 0.80 8.28
CA GLU A 135 -5.83 1.67 9.23
C GLU A 135 -6.24 3.13 8.97
N ARG A 136 -6.71 3.80 10.03
CA ARG A 136 -7.04 5.23 10.02
C ARG A 136 -5.93 6.07 10.66
N GLN A 137 -4.72 5.51 10.71
CA GLN A 137 -3.54 6.16 11.31
C GLN A 137 -2.79 6.96 10.25
N LYS A 138 -1.94 7.88 10.72
CA LYS A 138 -0.95 8.55 9.86
C LYS A 138 -0.03 7.49 9.22
N PRO A 139 0.38 7.65 7.94
CA PRO A 139 1.32 6.74 7.31
C PRO A 139 2.60 6.57 8.13
N SER A 140 3.08 5.34 8.23
CA SER A 140 4.34 4.99 8.89
C SER A 140 5.56 5.35 8.02
N GLY A 141 6.66 5.72 8.67
CA GLY A 141 7.96 5.93 8.04
C GLY A 141 8.27 7.39 7.74
N LEU A 142 9.19 7.96 8.53
CA LEU A 142 9.69 9.33 8.33
C LEU A 142 10.38 9.48 6.98
N LEU A 143 10.33 10.69 6.41
CA LEU A 143 10.97 10.97 5.13
C LEU A 143 12.49 10.81 5.27
N GLN A 144 13.06 9.96 4.43
CA GLN A 144 14.51 9.80 4.30
C GLN A 144 14.97 10.55 3.04
N PRO A 145 15.43 11.80 3.15
CA PRO A 145 15.98 12.51 2.00
C PRO A 145 17.29 11.83 1.55
N LEU A 146 17.47 11.73 0.24
CA LEU A 146 18.74 11.28 -0.32
C LEU A 146 19.85 12.29 0.00
N PRO A 147 21.11 11.84 0.21
CA PRO A 147 22.23 12.71 0.54
C PRO A 147 22.43 13.75 -0.56
N ILE A 148 22.77 14.98 -0.17
CA ILE A 148 23.01 16.07 -1.12
C ILE A 148 24.35 15.81 -1.80
N PRO A 149 24.40 15.80 -3.15
CA PRO A 149 25.62 15.63 -3.92
C PRO A 149 26.73 16.60 -3.50
N GLU A 150 27.97 16.19 -3.69
CA GLU A 150 29.13 17.06 -3.43
C GLU A 150 29.45 17.90 -4.65
N TRP A 151 29.33 17.31 -5.83
CA TRP A 151 29.59 17.95 -7.11
C TRP A 151 28.46 17.72 -8.14
N LYS A 152 28.53 18.50 -9.22
CA LYS A 152 27.56 18.45 -10.32
C LYS A 152 27.73 17.14 -11.09
N TRP A 153 26.63 16.56 -11.55
CA TRP A 153 26.57 15.36 -12.38
C TRP A 153 27.10 14.05 -11.76
N GLU A 154 27.47 14.06 -10.48
CA GLU A 154 27.84 12.83 -9.75
C GLU A 154 26.62 11.94 -9.48
N HIS A 155 25.48 12.55 -9.13
CA HIS A 155 24.29 11.81 -8.75
C HIS A 155 23.10 12.24 -9.61
N LEU A 156 22.61 11.31 -10.43
CA LEU A 156 21.51 11.56 -11.35
C LEU A 156 20.21 10.91 -10.88
N THR A 157 19.09 11.47 -11.30
CA THR A 157 17.81 10.77 -11.33
C THR A 157 17.33 10.56 -12.75
N MET A 158 16.72 9.41 -13.02
CA MET A 158 16.25 9.04 -14.36
C MET A 158 14.85 8.46 -14.29
N ASP A 159 14.02 8.87 -15.24
CA ASP A 159 12.67 8.34 -15.40
C ASP A 159 12.23 8.41 -16.86
N PHE A 160 11.23 7.62 -17.22
CA PHE A 160 10.61 7.66 -18.53
C PHE A 160 9.16 8.11 -18.49
N VAL A 161 8.83 9.05 -19.37
CA VAL A 161 7.45 9.46 -19.64
C VAL A 161 7.00 8.84 -20.96
N PHE A 162 6.23 7.75 -20.90
CA PHE A 162 5.67 7.08 -22.09
C PHE A 162 4.18 7.41 -22.30
N LYS A 163 3.60 6.86 -23.37
CA LYS A 163 2.19 7.02 -23.77
C LYS A 163 1.87 8.44 -24.20
N LEU A 164 2.87 9.17 -24.72
CA LEU A 164 2.66 10.43 -25.39
C LEU A 164 2.11 10.20 -26.81
N PRO A 165 1.37 11.16 -27.38
CA PRO A 165 0.94 11.08 -28.78
C PRO A 165 2.15 10.86 -29.69
N ARG A 166 2.06 9.88 -30.58
CA ARG A 166 3.17 9.51 -31.45
C ARG A 166 3.48 10.63 -32.45
N THR A 167 4.75 11.05 -32.53
CA THR A 167 5.21 12.12 -33.44
C THR A 167 5.52 11.60 -34.85
N ARG A 168 5.81 12.50 -35.80
CA ARG A 168 6.26 12.12 -37.15
C ARG A 168 7.57 11.32 -37.14
N ASN A 169 8.48 11.64 -36.22
CA ASN A 169 9.71 10.87 -36.01
C ASN A 169 9.47 9.59 -35.19
N LYS A 170 8.21 9.21 -34.99
CA LYS A 170 7.74 7.99 -34.34
C LYS A 170 8.11 7.89 -32.86
N HIS A 171 8.45 9.00 -32.19
CA HIS A 171 8.68 9.05 -30.75
C HIS A 171 7.35 8.98 -29.99
N ASP A 172 7.32 8.24 -28.89
CA ASP A 172 6.14 8.04 -28.04
C ASP A 172 6.46 8.19 -26.54
N GLY A 173 7.67 8.62 -26.20
CA GLY A 173 8.05 8.97 -24.85
C GLY A 173 9.27 9.86 -24.76
N VAL A 174 9.54 10.33 -23.54
CA VAL A 174 10.70 11.15 -23.17
C VAL A 174 11.47 10.44 -22.07
N TRP A 175 12.78 10.36 -22.23
CA TRP A 175 13.69 9.97 -21.15
C TRP A 175 14.19 11.22 -20.46
N VAL A 176 13.81 11.34 -19.19
CA VAL A 176 14.14 12.49 -18.34
C VAL A 176 15.34 12.11 -17.48
N ILE A 177 16.41 12.89 -17.56
CA ILE A 177 17.64 12.68 -16.78
C ILE A 177 17.98 14.00 -16.08
N VAL A 178 18.10 13.98 -14.75
CA VAL A 178 18.25 15.19 -13.95
C VAL A 178 19.45 15.09 -13.01
N ASP A 179 20.31 16.11 -13.02
CA ASP A 179 21.36 16.27 -12.01
C ASP A 179 20.76 16.71 -10.66
N ARG A 180 21.04 15.95 -9.61
CA ARG A 180 20.45 16.19 -8.29
C ARG A 180 21.01 17.44 -7.62
N LEU A 181 22.20 17.94 -8.00
CA LEU A 181 22.77 19.15 -7.43
C LEU A 181 22.19 20.40 -8.10
N THR A 182 22.47 20.57 -9.39
CA THR A 182 22.15 21.78 -10.16
C THR A 182 20.71 21.81 -10.63
N LYS A 183 19.99 20.69 -10.59
CA LYS A 183 18.65 20.51 -11.18
C LYS A 183 18.63 20.62 -12.70
N SER A 184 19.79 20.60 -13.35
CA SER A 184 19.87 20.59 -14.80
C SER A 184 19.30 19.27 -15.32
N ALA A 185 18.44 19.37 -16.33
CA ALA A 185 17.77 18.22 -16.92
C ALA A 185 18.10 18.08 -18.41
N HIS A 186 18.13 16.84 -18.87
CA HIS A 186 18.04 16.48 -20.29
C HIS A 186 16.69 15.83 -20.58
N PHE A 187 16.07 16.23 -21.70
CA PHE A 187 14.81 15.65 -22.17
C PHE A 187 15.03 14.97 -23.52
N LEU A 188 15.25 13.65 -23.49
CA LEU A 188 15.64 12.90 -24.69
C LEU A 188 14.41 12.22 -25.31
N PRO A 189 14.11 12.44 -26.61
CA PRO A 189 13.02 11.73 -27.26
C PRO A 189 13.36 10.24 -27.42
N VAL A 190 12.44 9.38 -26.98
CA VAL A 190 12.61 7.91 -27.03
C VAL A 190 11.38 7.22 -27.60
N ARG A 191 11.55 5.94 -27.92
CA ARG A 191 10.44 5.03 -28.24
C ARG A 191 10.35 3.92 -27.22
N ALA A 192 9.13 3.51 -26.88
CA ALA A 192 8.88 2.41 -25.96
C ALA A 192 9.56 1.10 -26.40
N ASN A 193 9.71 0.91 -27.72
CA ASN A 193 10.34 -0.26 -28.32
C ASN A 193 11.85 -0.12 -28.60
N TYR A 194 12.52 0.93 -28.11
CA TYR A 194 13.97 1.02 -28.23
C TYR A 194 14.66 -0.15 -27.52
N THR A 195 15.67 -0.70 -28.18
CA THR A 195 16.53 -1.72 -27.58
C THR A 195 17.39 -1.09 -26.48
N LEU A 196 17.77 -1.88 -25.48
CA LEU A 196 18.65 -1.42 -24.42
C LEU A 196 20.00 -0.91 -24.94
N ASN A 197 20.53 -1.53 -26.00
CA ASN A 197 21.73 -1.05 -26.68
C ASN A 197 21.54 0.37 -27.24
N LYS A 198 20.36 0.67 -27.80
CA LYS A 198 20.07 2.00 -28.33
C LYS A 198 19.94 3.03 -27.21
N LEU A 199 19.33 2.66 -26.08
CA LEU A 199 19.25 3.52 -24.89
C LEU A 199 20.64 3.75 -24.29
N ALA A 200 21.49 2.73 -24.19
CA ALA A 200 22.87 2.86 -23.72
C ALA A 200 23.69 3.80 -24.61
N GLN A 201 23.59 3.65 -25.93
CA GLN A 201 24.26 4.56 -26.86
C GLN A 201 23.79 5.99 -26.68
N LEU A 202 22.47 6.20 -26.57
CA LEU A 202 21.89 7.52 -26.35
C LEU A 202 22.36 8.15 -25.03
N PHE A 203 22.48 7.34 -23.97
CA PHE A 203 23.01 7.78 -22.68
C PHE A 203 24.47 8.22 -22.79
N ILE A 204 25.29 7.49 -23.54
CA ILE A 204 26.70 7.85 -23.75
C ILE A 204 26.79 9.14 -24.59
N ASP A 205 26.03 9.22 -25.68
CA ASP A 205 26.08 10.33 -26.63
C ASP A 205 25.60 11.65 -26.03
N GLU A 206 24.58 11.60 -25.15
CA GLU A 206 23.95 12.81 -24.62
C GLU A 206 24.36 13.14 -23.18
N ILE A 207 24.72 12.15 -22.37
CA ILE A 207 25.06 12.37 -20.95
C ILE A 207 26.55 12.22 -20.72
N VAL A 208 27.12 11.03 -20.96
CA VAL A 208 28.53 10.76 -20.62
C VAL A 208 29.47 11.68 -21.40
N ARG A 209 29.18 11.93 -22.68
CA ARG A 209 29.95 12.86 -23.53
C ARG A 209 30.03 14.27 -22.96
N LEU A 210 28.96 14.74 -22.31
CA LEU A 210 28.86 16.13 -21.84
C LEU A 210 29.29 16.28 -20.38
N HIS A 211 29.00 15.29 -19.54
CA HIS A 211 28.99 15.44 -18.09
C HIS A 211 29.80 14.37 -17.35
N GLU A 212 30.51 13.51 -18.08
CA GLU A 212 31.25 12.37 -17.55
C GLU A 212 30.35 11.24 -17.02
N VAL A 213 30.96 10.20 -16.46
CA VAL A 213 30.26 9.03 -15.92
C VAL A 213 29.77 9.36 -14.49
N PRO A 214 28.47 9.22 -14.18
CA PRO A 214 27.96 9.52 -12.84
C PRO A 214 28.39 8.47 -11.81
N VAL A 215 28.56 8.92 -10.56
CA VAL A 215 28.83 8.07 -9.39
C VAL A 215 27.62 7.21 -9.05
N SER A 216 26.41 7.77 -9.11
CA SER A 216 25.19 7.00 -8.86
C SER A 216 23.99 7.48 -9.68
N ILE A 217 23.09 6.55 -9.99
CA ILE A 217 21.82 6.84 -10.65
C ILE A 217 20.68 6.33 -9.78
N THR A 218 19.73 7.20 -9.48
CA THR A 218 18.44 6.83 -8.87
C THR A 218 17.37 6.71 -9.94
N SER A 219 16.65 5.59 -10.00
CA SER A 219 15.55 5.40 -10.95
C SER A 219 14.38 4.65 -10.32
N ASP A 220 13.27 4.57 -11.05
CA ASP A 220 12.22 3.61 -10.76
C ASP A 220 12.66 2.17 -11.13
N ARG A 221 11.74 1.21 -10.94
CA ARG A 221 11.96 -0.20 -11.26
C ARG A 221 11.46 -0.55 -12.66
N ASP A 222 11.49 0.38 -13.60
CA ASP A 222 11.18 0.06 -14.99
C ASP A 222 12.07 -1.12 -15.45
N PRO A 223 11.50 -2.13 -16.16
CA PRO A 223 12.24 -3.30 -16.64
C PRO A 223 13.50 -2.97 -17.44
N ARG A 224 13.55 -1.78 -18.07
CA ARG A 224 14.74 -1.32 -18.78
C ARG A 224 15.91 -1.04 -17.84
N PHE A 225 15.66 -0.39 -16.71
CA PHE A 225 16.68 -0.06 -15.72
C PHE A 225 17.09 -1.26 -14.86
N THR A 226 16.17 -2.20 -14.61
CA THR A 226 16.46 -3.42 -13.83
C THR A 226 17.02 -4.57 -14.67
N SER A 227 17.13 -4.39 -15.99
CA SER A 227 17.68 -5.40 -16.88
C SER A 227 19.13 -5.77 -16.53
N ARG A 228 19.49 -7.03 -16.77
CA ARG A 228 20.88 -7.51 -16.58
C ARG A 228 21.88 -6.72 -17.41
N PHE A 229 21.50 -6.36 -18.64
CA PHE A 229 22.33 -5.55 -19.51
C PHE A 229 22.60 -4.16 -18.91
N TRP A 230 21.57 -3.46 -18.46
CA TRP A 230 21.72 -2.12 -17.87
C TRP A 230 22.56 -2.15 -16.59
N THR A 231 22.32 -3.16 -15.74
CA THR A 231 23.09 -3.38 -14.52
C THR A 231 24.57 -3.62 -14.83
N LYS A 232 24.87 -4.48 -15.81
CA LYS A 232 26.26 -4.78 -16.21
C LYS A 232 26.95 -3.60 -16.90
N LEU A 233 26.22 -2.81 -17.68
CA LEU A 233 26.73 -1.58 -18.28
C LEU A 233 27.20 -0.60 -17.21
N HIS A 234 26.37 -0.32 -16.21
CA HIS A 234 26.72 0.62 -15.14
C HIS A 234 27.75 0.07 -14.17
N GLU A 235 27.77 -1.25 -13.93
CA GLU A 235 28.87 -1.91 -13.21
C GLU A 235 30.21 -1.70 -13.93
N ALA A 236 30.24 -1.80 -15.26
CA ALA A 236 31.44 -1.54 -16.06
C ALA A 236 31.86 -0.06 -16.02
N PHE A 237 30.91 0.86 -15.90
CA PHE A 237 31.17 2.28 -15.69
C PHE A 237 31.55 2.63 -14.24
N GLY A 238 31.41 1.71 -13.28
CA GLY A 238 31.60 2.00 -11.86
C GLY A 238 30.48 2.85 -11.24
N THR A 239 29.33 2.95 -11.92
CA THR A 239 28.15 3.69 -11.45
C THR A 239 27.28 2.83 -10.55
N GLN A 240 26.89 3.35 -9.39
CA GLN A 240 25.97 2.68 -8.47
C GLN A 240 24.51 2.93 -8.85
N LEU A 241 23.74 1.86 -9.10
CA LEU A 241 22.30 1.95 -9.37
C LEU A 241 21.50 1.87 -8.07
N GLN A 242 20.58 2.82 -7.86
CA GLN A 242 19.69 2.89 -6.71
C GLN A 242 18.23 2.88 -7.18
N PHE A 243 17.52 1.78 -6.97
CA PHE A 243 16.13 1.66 -7.39
C PHE A 243 15.17 2.08 -6.30
N SER A 244 14.23 2.97 -6.63
CA SER A 244 13.12 3.30 -5.72
C SER A 244 12.23 2.06 -5.48
N THR A 245 11.62 1.97 -4.30
CA THR A 245 10.70 0.85 -4.01
C THR A 245 9.42 1.03 -4.81
N ALA A 246 8.88 -0.07 -5.37
CA ALA A 246 7.77 -0.09 -6.33
C ALA A 246 6.46 0.60 -5.88
N PHE A 247 6.37 1.04 -4.62
CA PHE A 247 5.21 1.70 -4.06
C PHE A 247 5.51 2.91 -3.17
N HIS A 248 6.72 3.49 -3.25
CA HIS A 248 7.05 4.72 -2.51
C HIS A 248 7.72 5.76 -3.44
N PRO A 249 6.93 6.49 -4.26
CA PRO A 249 7.44 7.52 -5.19
C PRO A 249 8.21 8.66 -4.50
N GLN A 250 8.05 8.81 -3.19
CA GLN A 250 8.57 9.98 -2.46
C GLN A 250 10.08 9.97 -2.24
N THR A 251 10.77 8.86 -2.53
CA THR A 251 12.23 8.81 -2.47
C THR A 251 12.85 9.67 -3.59
N ASP A 252 12.11 9.93 -4.67
CA ASP A 252 12.53 10.78 -5.78
C ASP A 252 11.47 11.84 -6.14
N GLY A 253 11.00 12.60 -5.14
CA GLY A 253 10.11 13.74 -5.39
C GLY A 253 10.74 14.87 -6.22
N GLN A 254 12.01 14.74 -6.61
CA GLN A 254 12.68 15.66 -7.53
C GLN A 254 12.33 15.36 -8.98
N SER A 255 12.47 14.10 -9.42
CA SER A 255 12.03 13.70 -10.77
C SER A 255 10.54 13.96 -10.97
N GLU A 256 9.69 13.69 -9.97
CA GLU A 256 8.25 13.92 -10.04
C GLU A 256 7.91 15.38 -10.39
N ARG A 257 8.58 16.36 -9.76
CA ARG A 257 8.36 17.79 -10.07
C ARG A 257 8.89 18.18 -11.44
N THR A 258 10.04 17.63 -11.84
CA THR A 258 10.61 17.89 -13.17
C THR A 258 9.71 17.33 -14.27
N ILE A 259 9.20 16.12 -14.09
CA ILE A 259 8.25 15.46 -15.00
C ILE A 259 6.96 16.26 -15.07
N GLN A 260 6.40 16.69 -13.94
CA GLN A 260 5.21 17.55 -13.95
C GLN A 260 5.41 18.84 -14.75
N THR A 261 6.57 19.49 -14.56
CA THR A 261 6.92 20.70 -15.30
C THR A 261 7.02 20.40 -16.81
N LEU A 262 7.68 19.30 -17.17
CA LEU A 262 7.77 18.84 -18.56
C LEU A 262 6.40 18.54 -19.16
N GLU A 263 5.51 17.84 -18.44
CA GLU A 263 4.15 17.56 -18.89
C GLU A 263 3.36 18.84 -19.15
N ASP A 264 3.47 19.85 -18.28
CA ASP A 264 2.83 21.15 -18.49
C ASP A 264 3.39 21.88 -19.71
N MET A 265 4.71 21.82 -19.93
CA MET A 265 5.36 22.35 -21.14
C MET A 265 4.91 21.61 -22.40
N LEU A 266 4.77 20.29 -22.35
CA LEU A 266 4.25 19.46 -23.44
C LEU A 266 2.79 19.79 -23.75
N ARG A 267 1.94 19.99 -22.72
CA ARG A 267 0.54 20.43 -22.88
C ARG A 267 0.45 21.81 -23.53
N ALA A 268 1.23 22.76 -23.04
CA ALA A 268 1.30 24.11 -23.62
C ALA A 268 1.77 24.06 -25.08
N CYS A 269 2.79 23.24 -25.36
CA CYS A 269 3.27 23.03 -26.71
C CYS A 269 2.22 22.43 -27.61
N ALA A 270 1.48 21.40 -27.18
CA ALA A 270 0.43 20.78 -27.97
C ALA A 270 -0.72 21.74 -28.31
N LEU A 271 -1.01 22.71 -27.42
CA LEU A 271 -2.02 23.74 -27.65
C LEU A 271 -1.53 24.83 -28.62
N GLN A 272 -0.27 25.25 -28.51
CA GLN A 272 0.27 26.38 -29.26
C GLN A 272 0.91 25.98 -30.60
N PHE A 273 1.51 24.79 -30.65
CA PHE A 273 2.27 24.26 -31.76
C PHE A 273 1.69 22.87 -32.11
N ARG A 274 1.35 22.64 -33.38
CA ARG A 274 0.76 21.35 -33.84
C ARG A 274 1.66 20.14 -33.47
N ASN A 275 1.04 18.94 -33.43
CA ASN A 275 1.56 17.63 -32.97
C ASN A 275 2.98 17.17 -33.42
N ASP A 276 4.04 17.88 -33.05
CA ASP A 276 5.45 17.45 -33.20
C ASP A 276 6.26 17.93 -31.98
N TRP A 277 5.88 17.42 -30.80
CA TRP A 277 6.46 17.84 -29.51
C TRP A 277 7.93 17.46 -29.36
N ASP A 278 8.39 16.41 -30.05
CA ASP A 278 9.77 15.92 -29.99
C ASP A 278 10.76 16.89 -30.62
N GLU A 279 10.38 17.59 -31.70
CA GLU A 279 11.20 18.65 -32.31
C GLU A 279 11.38 19.87 -31.39
N LYS A 280 10.49 20.04 -30.40
CA LYS A 280 10.51 21.17 -29.46
C LYS A 280 11.19 20.81 -28.15
N LEU A 281 11.51 19.55 -27.90
CA LEU A 281 12.19 19.14 -26.67
C LEU A 281 13.49 19.90 -26.39
N PRO A 282 14.38 20.18 -27.36
CA PRO A 282 15.58 20.97 -27.08
C PRO A 282 15.27 22.39 -26.57
N LEU A 283 14.19 23.01 -27.09
CA LEU A 283 13.74 24.33 -26.62
C LEU A 283 13.07 24.24 -25.25
N MET A 284 12.36 23.14 -24.97
CA MET A 284 11.79 22.89 -23.64
C MET A 284 12.88 22.66 -22.60
N GLU A 285 13.89 21.88 -22.92
CA GLU A 285 15.05 21.65 -22.08
C GLU A 285 15.78 22.96 -21.78
N PHE A 286 16.04 23.77 -22.82
CA PHE A 286 16.61 25.11 -22.67
C PHE A 286 15.76 26.00 -21.76
N ALA A 287 14.46 26.06 -22.00
CA ALA A 287 13.54 26.88 -21.20
C ALA A 287 13.47 26.40 -19.74
N TYR A 288 13.43 25.10 -19.49
CA TYR A 288 13.44 24.52 -18.15
C TYR A 288 14.76 24.83 -17.42
N ASN A 289 15.90 24.59 -18.07
CA ASN A 289 17.22 24.82 -17.48
C ASN A 289 17.50 26.31 -17.24
N ASN A 290 16.86 27.21 -17.97
CA ASN A 290 16.97 28.65 -17.73
C ASN A 290 15.88 29.20 -16.77
N SER A 291 14.92 28.37 -16.35
CA SER A 291 13.85 28.81 -15.45
C SER A 291 14.29 28.78 -13.99
N TYR A 292 13.80 29.73 -13.19
CA TYR A 292 14.12 29.82 -11.77
C TYR A 292 13.61 28.59 -11.00
N GLN A 293 14.51 27.93 -10.27
CA GLN A 293 14.19 26.81 -9.40
C GLN A 293 14.20 27.24 -7.93
N ALA A 294 13.06 27.15 -7.26
CA ALA A 294 12.90 27.60 -5.86
C ALA A 294 13.82 26.86 -4.87
N SER A 295 14.19 25.60 -5.16
CA SER A 295 15.05 24.78 -4.30
C SER A 295 16.51 25.25 -4.27
N ILE A 296 17.03 25.76 -5.39
CA ILE A 296 18.40 26.27 -5.53
C ILE A 296 18.46 27.80 -5.61
N LYS A 297 17.29 28.47 -5.68
CA LYS A 297 17.11 29.93 -5.81
C LYS A 297 17.90 30.57 -6.96
N MET A 298 18.03 29.86 -8.07
CA MET A 298 18.63 30.30 -9.34
C MET A 298 18.15 29.38 -10.46
N SER A 299 18.56 29.62 -11.70
CA SER A 299 18.29 28.68 -12.79
C SER A 299 19.25 27.47 -12.72
N PRO A 300 18.85 26.29 -13.20
CA PRO A 300 19.78 25.17 -13.37
C PRO A 300 21.00 25.49 -14.24
N PHE A 301 20.84 26.32 -15.26
CA PHE A 301 21.91 26.76 -16.15
C PHE A 301 22.95 27.58 -15.36
N ASP A 302 22.50 28.53 -14.56
CA ASP A 302 23.36 29.34 -13.70
C ASP A 302 24.10 28.44 -12.71
N ALA A 303 23.41 27.48 -12.10
CA ALA A 303 23.98 26.52 -11.18
C ALA A 303 25.07 25.63 -11.82
N LEU A 304 24.88 25.26 -13.09
CA LEU A 304 25.78 24.37 -13.81
C LEU A 304 27.04 25.08 -14.35
N TYR A 305 26.84 26.25 -14.96
CA TYR A 305 27.88 26.98 -15.68
C TYR A 305 28.45 28.18 -14.92
N GLY A 306 27.84 28.55 -13.80
CA GLY A 306 28.27 29.70 -13.00
C GLY A 306 28.06 31.07 -13.67
N LYS A 307 27.19 31.13 -14.69
CA LYS A 307 26.86 32.35 -15.42
C LYS A 307 25.42 32.31 -15.91
N GLN A 308 24.83 33.49 -16.08
CA GLN A 308 23.48 33.61 -16.63
C GLN A 308 23.41 33.17 -18.09
N CYS A 309 22.34 32.46 -18.43
CA CYS A 309 22.08 32.09 -19.81
C CYS A 309 21.70 33.33 -20.62
N ARG A 310 22.30 33.47 -21.80
CA ARG A 310 21.89 34.50 -22.77
C ARG A 310 20.61 34.03 -23.47
N THR A 311 19.65 34.93 -23.58
CA THR A 311 18.42 34.69 -24.32
C THR A 311 18.14 35.88 -25.25
N PRO A 312 17.34 35.72 -26.30
CA PRO A 312 16.96 36.85 -27.15
C PRO A 312 16.29 38.02 -26.40
N PHE A 313 15.79 37.79 -25.18
CA PHE A 313 15.19 38.80 -24.31
C PHE A 313 16.23 39.55 -23.45
N TYR A 314 17.41 38.97 -23.23
CA TYR A 314 18.47 39.52 -22.39
C TYR A 314 19.82 39.38 -23.11
N TRP A 315 20.19 40.44 -23.84
CA TRP A 315 21.46 40.59 -24.54
C TRP A 315 22.42 41.44 -23.71
N ASP A 316 23.24 40.82 -22.87
CA ASP A 316 24.45 41.52 -22.42
C ASP A 316 25.44 41.57 -23.59
N GLU A 317 25.99 42.76 -23.86
CA GLU A 317 27.06 42.93 -24.84
C GLU A 317 28.21 41.96 -24.54
N VAL A 318 28.75 41.33 -25.58
CA VAL A 318 29.91 40.43 -25.44
C VAL A 318 31.11 41.30 -25.04
N GLY A 319 31.49 41.32 -23.76
CA GLY A 319 32.84 41.76 -23.35
C GLY A 319 32.98 42.95 -22.40
N GLU A 320 31.90 43.57 -21.89
CA GLU A 320 32.03 44.76 -21.02
C GLU A 320 31.81 44.56 -19.51
N ASN A 321 31.89 43.33 -19.01
CA ASN A 321 32.22 43.12 -17.59
C ASN A 321 33.59 42.46 -17.48
N ARG A 322 34.60 43.32 -17.33
CA ARG A 322 35.99 42.99 -17.01
C ARG A 322 36.02 41.99 -15.84
N LEU A 323 36.50 40.78 -16.16
CA LEU A 323 37.50 40.01 -15.42
C LEU A 323 37.86 40.60 -14.03
N GLU A 324 37.19 40.13 -12.98
CA GLU A 324 37.94 39.67 -11.82
C GLU A 324 38.32 38.22 -12.11
N VAL A 325 39.57 38.00 -12.51
CA VAL A 325 40.20 36.66 -12.49
C VAL A 325 40.42 36.29 -11.01
N ALA A 326 39.32 36.15 -10.26
CA ALA A 326 39.32 35.24 -9.14
C ALA A 326 39.19 33.84 -9.75
N ASP A 327 40.06 32.91 -9.33
CA ASP A 327 40.13 31.54 -9.83
C ASP A 327 38.71 31.01 -10.11
N ASP A 328 38.38 30.74 -11.39
CA ASP A 328 37.04 30.25 -11.79
C ASP A 328 36.63 29.00 -10.98
N VAL A 329 37.63 28.27 -10.47
CA VAL A 329 37.51 27.15 -9.54
C VAL A 329 36.94 27.59 -8.18
N GLU A 330 37.43 28.68 -7.61
CA GLU A 330 37.00 29.19 -6.31
C GLU A 330 35.57 29.74 -6.37
N ARG A 331 35.21 30.45 -7.44
CA ARG A 331 33.81 30.87 -7.69
C ARG A 331 32.87 29.68 -7.81
N THR A 332 33.26 28.66 -8.57
CA THR A 332 32.47 27.43 -8.74
C THR A 332 32.30 26.70 -7.40
N LYS A 333 33.36 26.60 -6.60
CA LYS A 333 33.30 25.99 -5.26
C LYS A 333 32.35 26.74 -4.33
N GLU A 334 32.42 28.07 -4.29
CA GLU A 334 31.52 28.88 -3.46
C GLU A 334 30.06 28.74 -3.92
N GLN A 335 29.83 28.71 -5.24
CA GLN A 335 28.49 28.52 -5.77
C GLN A 335 27.93 27.12 -5.44
N VAL A 336 28.73 26.07 -5.56
CA VAL A 336 28.35 24.71 -5.14
C VAL A 336 28.00 24.68 -3.65
N LYS A 337 28.79 25.36 -2.80
CA LYS A 337 28.50 25.49 -1.37
C LYS A 337 27.16 26.16 -1.11
N ILE A 338 26.88 27.29 -1.76
CA ILE A 338 25.59 27.99 -1.68
C ILE A 338 24.43 27.08 -2.12
N ILE A 339 24.60 26.33 -3.22
CA ILE A 339 23.58 25.40 -3.72
C ILE A 339 23.33 24.29 -2.70
N ARG A 340 24.39 23.70 -2.12
CA ARG A 340 24.27 22.65 -1.08
C ARG A 340 23.53 23.16 0.16
N GLU A 341 23.82 24.36 0.64
CA GLU A 341 23.13 24.97 1.78
C GLU A 341 21.64 25.23 1.50
N ARG A 342 21.32 25.72 0.29
CA ARG A 342 19.93 25.94 -0.15
C ARG A 342 19.17 24.62 -0.28
N LEU A 343 19.78 23.61 -0.87
CA LEU A 343 19.20 22.27 -0.96
C LEU A 343 18.97 21.65 0.41
N LYS A 344 19.91 21.81 1.35
CA LYS A 344 19.75 21.35 2.73
C LYS A 344 18.55 22.01 3.39
N THR A 345 18.46 23.34 3.30
CA THR A 345 17.32 24.09 3.82
C THR A 345 15.99 23.64 3.19
N ALA A 346 15.97 23.37 1.89
CA ALA A 346 14.78 22.88 1.19
C ALA A 346 14.39 21.46 1.62
N GLN A 347 15.36 20.55 1.75
CA GLN A 347 15.17 19.18 2.24
C GLN A 347 14.68 19.16 3.69
N ASP A 348 15.27 19.97 4.58
CA ASP A 348 14.87 20.06 5.99
C ASP A 348 13.43 20.57 6.15
N ARG A 349 13.04 21.58 5.35
CA ARG A 349 11.66 22.05 5.27
C ARG A 349 10.72 20.95 4.81
N GLN A 350 11.04 20.27 3.71
CA GLN A 350 10.23 19.18 3.18
C GLN A 350 10.07 18.04 4.19
N LYS A 351 11.16 17.67 4.87
CA LYS A 351 11.18 16.67 5.92
C LYS A 351 10.27 17.06 7.09
N SER A 352 10.42 18.28 7.62
CA SER A 352 9.57 18.77 8.72
C SER A 352 8.07 18.75 8.36
N TYR A 353 7.70 19.20 7.15
CA TYR A 353 6.31 19.15 6.69
C TYR A 353 5.80 17.71 6.51
N ALA A 354 6.62 16.82 5.95
CA ALA A 354 6.25 15.43 5.70
C ALA A 354 6.10 14.67 7.02
N ASP A 355 7.07 14.79 7.93
CA ASP A 355 7.15 14.03 9.18
C ASP A 355 6.01 14.40 10.15
N ASN A 356 5.56 15.65 10.17
CA ASN A 356 4.38 16.07 10.94
C ASN A 356 3.10 15.28 10.59
N ARG A 357 3.03 14.74 9.38
CA ARG A 357 1.90 13.96 8.87
C ARG A 357 2.14 12.45 8.93
N ARG A 358 3.24 12.01 9.53
CA ARG A 358 3.65 10.59 9.60
C ARG A 358 3.85 10.14 11.03
N LYS A 359 3.99 8.83 11.19
CA LYS A 359 4.36 8.19 12.44
C LYS A 359 5.71 7.50 12.27
N ASP A 360 6.59 7.66 13.24
CA ASP A 360 7.78 6.82 13.33
C ASP A 360 7.36 5.42 13.79
N LEU A 361 7.64 4.43 12.96
CA LEU A 361 7.36 3.03 13.21
C LEU A 361 8.60 2.26 12.79
N GLN A 362 9.05 1.37 13.66
CA GLN A 362 10.21 0.54 13.43
C GLN A 362 9.87 -0.90 13.78
N PHE A 363 10.49 -1.83 13.06
CA PHE A 363 10.37 -3.26 13.28
C PHE A 363 11.75 -3.83 13.58
N GLU A 364 11.79 -4.91 14.35
CA GLU A 364 13.02 -5.65 14.63
C GLU A 364 13.08 -6.91 13.77
N VAL A 365 14.29 -7.46 13.59
CA VAL A 365 14.45 -8.76 12.91
C VAL A 365 13.76 -9.83 13.76
N GLY A 366 12.93 -10.67 13.14
CA GLY A 366 12.07 -11.64 13.81
C GLY A 366 10.67 -11.13 14.17
N ASP A 367 10.37 -9.83 14.02
CA ASP A 367 8.99 -9.35 14.10
C ASP A 367 8.17 -9.94 12.94
N TRP A 368 6.92 -10.32 13.22
CA TRP A 368 5.96 -10.73 12.19
C TRP A 368 5.10 -9.55 11.77
N VAL A 369 4.91 -9.40 10.46
CA VAL A 369 4.17 -8.28 9.88
C VAL A 369 3.23 -8.73 8.76
N PHE A 370 2.13 -8.01 8.59
CA PHE A 370 1.32 -8.12 7.38
C PHE A 370 1.79 -7.13 6.31
N LEU A 371 1.74 -7.58 5.05
CA LEU A 371 1.99 -6.75 3.88
C LEU A 371 0.68 -6.17 3.34
N LYS A 372 0.65 -4.85 3.13
CA LYS A 372 -0.50 -4.11 2.62
C LYS A 372 -0.66 -4.26 1.11
N LEU A 373 -1.88 -4.52 0.66
CA LEU A 373 -2.23 -4.53 -0.76
C LEU A 373 -2.65 -3.15 -1.25
N SER A 374 -2.03 -2.68 -2.34
CA SER A 374 -2.46 -1.46 -3.01
C SER A 374 -3.59 -1.78 -4.02
N PRO A 375 -4.71 -1.04 -4.04
CA PRO A 375 -5.81 -1.35 -4.96
C PRO A 375 -5.56 -0.95 -6.42
N TRP A 376 -4.41 -0.35 -6.78
CA TRP A 376 -4.29 0.49 -7.99
C TRP A 376 -3.17 0.16 -8.99
N LYS A 377 -2.48 -0.97 -8.86
CA LYS A 377 -1.67 -1.54 -9.96
C LYS A 377 -1.85 -3.04 -9.86
N GLY A 378 -2.37 -3.66 -10.92
CA GLY A 378 -2.93 -5.01 -11.01
C GLY A 378 -2.04 -6.19 -10.61
N VAL A 379 -1.36 -6.12 -9.47
CA VAL A 379 -0.18 -6.91 -9.18
C VAL A 379 -0.38 -8.03 -8.15
N VAL A 380 -1.43 -7.98 -7.32
CA VAL A 380 -1.73 -9.16 -6.48
C VAL A 380 -3.23 -9.27 -6.26
N ARG A 381 -3.84 -10.29 -6.87
CA ARG A 381 -5.27 -10.60 -6.76
C ARG A 381 -5.41 -11.82 -5.85
N PHE A 382 -5.89 -11.60 -4.63
CA PHE A 382 -6.28 -12.68 -3.70
C PHE A 382 -7.68 -13.13 -4.10
N GLY A 383 -7.98 -14.44 -3.99
CA GLY A 383 -9.13 -15.14 -4.61
C GLY A 383 -10.56 -14.58 -4.43
N LYS A 384 -10.74 -13.39 -3.84
CA LYS A 384 -11.98 -12.60 -3.89
C LYS A 384 -11.76 -11.30 -4.65
N ARG A 385 -12.47 -11.12 -5.77
CA ARG A 385 -12.38 -9.91 -6.62
C ARG A 385 -12.84 -8.63 -5.91
N GLY A 386 -12.14 -7.53 -6.20
CA GLY A 386 -12.62 -6.15 -5.96
C GLY A 386 -12.71 -5.75 -4.48
N LYS A 387 -13.80 -5.05 -4.12
CA LYS A 387 -14.03 -4.45 -2.78
C LYS A 387 -14.01 -5.46 -1.61
N LEU A 388 -14.06 -6.76 -1.90
CA LEU A 388 -14.12 -7.85 -0.92
C LEU A 388 -12.76 -8.51 -0.65
N SER A 389 -11.70 -8.11 -1.35
CA SER A 389 -10.34 -8.58 -1.07
C SER A 389 -9.86 -8.10 0.32
N PRO A 390 -9.10 -8.92 1.06
CA PRO A 390 -8.44 -8.47 2.28
C PRO A 390 -7.48 -7.33 1.95
N ARG A 391 -7.25 -6.42 2.90
CA ARG A 391 -6.35 -5.27 2.70
C ARG A 391 -4.89 -5.61 2.97
N TYR A 392 -4.66 -6.69 3.71
CA TYR A 392 -3.37 -7.12 4.20
C TYR A 392 -3.23 -8.63 4.05
N ILE A 393 -2.01 -9.09 3.78
CA ILE A 393 -1.65 -10.50 3.55
C ILE A 393 -0.47 -10.91 4.43
N GLY A 394 -0.24 -12.21 4.57
CA GLY A 394 0.69 -12.76 5.55
C GLY A 394 -0.03 -13.21 6.82
N PRO A 395 0.68 -13.34 7.95
CA PRO A 395 1.89 -12.60 8.33
C PRO A 395 3.18 -13.21 7.77
N TYR A 396 4.21 -12.37 7.60
CA TYR A 396 5.56 -12.75 7.17
C TYR A 396 6.59 -12.25 8.18
N GLU A 397 7.68 -12.99 8.34
CA GLU A 397 8.78 -12.63 9.23
C GLU A 397 9.68 -11.55 8.61
N VAL A 398 10.13 -10.60 9.43
CA VAL A 398 11.17 -9.63 9.03
C VAL A 398 12.54 -10.29 9.17
N VAL A 399 13.19 -10.57 8.04
CA VAL A 399 14.51 -11.22 7.99
C VAL A 399 15.64 -10.21 8.17
N GLU A 400 15.49 -9.02 7.58
CA GLU A 400 16.56 -8.02 7.56
C GLU A 400 15.99 -6.60 7.55
N ARG A 401 16.67 -5.69 8.24
CA ARG A 401 16.46 -4.25 8.11
C ARG A 401 17.44 -3.67 7.09
N VAL A 402 16.99 -3.55 5.83
CA VAL A 402 17.80 -3.03 4.70
C VAL A 402 18.08 -1.54 4.84
N GLY A 403 17.20 -0.77 5.50
CA GLY A 403 17.42 0.64 5.75
C GLY A 403 16.57 1.20 6.90
N PRO A 404 16.58 2.52 7.13
CA PRO A 404 15.83 3.14 8.21
C PRO A 404 14.32 2.83 8.15
N VAL A 405 13.78 2.76 6.93
CA VAL A 405 12.35 2.60 6.63
C VAL A 405 12.04 1.44 5.68
N ALA A 406 13.02 0.59 5.37
CA ALA A 406 12.89 -0.53 4.43
C ALA A 406 13.29 -1.84 5.10
N TYR A 407 12.44 -2.86 4.94
CA TYR A 407 12.57 -4.16 5.59
C TYR A 407 12.43 -5.28 4.55
N ARG A 408 13.25 -6.32 4.67
CA ARG A 408 13.14 -7.56 3.90
C ARG A 408 12.26 -8.55 4.65
N LEU A 409 11.28 -9.11 3.95
CA LEU A 409 10.37 -10.13 4.47
C LEU A 409 10.74 -11.52 3.97
N ASP A 410 10.53 -12.54 4.79
CA ASP A 410 10.55 -13.93 4.35
C ASP A 410 9.24 -14.22 3.60
N LEU A 411 9.31 -14.18 2.27
CA LEU A 411 8.15 -14.45 1.43
C LEU A 411 8.17 -15.92 0.99
N PRO A 412 7.01 -16.61 1.01
CA PRO A 412 6.91 -17.98 0.52
C PRO A 412 7.32 -18.07 -0.96
N PRO A 413 7.76 -19.26 -1.44
CA PRO A 413 8.21 -19.46 -2.81
C PRO A 413 7.22 -18.98 -3.89
N ASP A 414 5.92 -19.08 -3.60
CA ASP A 414 4.82 -18.61 -4.45
C ASP A 414 4.86 -17.10 -4.70
N LEU A 415 5.44 -16.34 -3.77
CA LEU A 415 5.65 -14.89 -3.84
C LEU A 415 7.10 -14.51 -4.18
N SER A 416 7.94 -15.46 -4.57
CA SER A 416 9.36 -15.23 -4.90
C SER A 416 9.59 -14.25 -6.06
N ARG A 417 8.56 -13.99 -6.88
CA ARG A 417 8.57 -12.98 -7.95
C ARG A 417 8.42 -11.55 -7.42
N LEU A 418 7.81 -11.38 -6.25
CA LEU A 418 7.72 -10.09 -5.60
C LEU A 418 9.05 -9.78 -4.93
N HIS A 419 9.54 -8.56 -5.09
CA HIS A 419 10.69 -8.13 -4.31
C HIS A 419 10.36 -8.17 -2.82
N ASP A 420 11.21 -8.85 -2.08
CA ASP A 420 11.13 -9.08 -0.64
C ASP A 420 11.34 -7.82 0.22
N VAL A 421 11.84 -6.72 -0.36
CA VAL A 421 12.09 -5.44 0.35
C VAL A 421 10.91 -4.47 0.21
N PHE A 422 10.30 -4.12 1.35
CA PHE A 422 9.16 -3.21 1.44
C PHE A 422 9.41 -2.01 2.33
N HIS A 423 8.79 -0.89 1.99
CA HIS A 423 8.75 0.29 2.84
C HIS A 423 7.83 0.06 4.05
N VAL A 424 8.19 0.59 5.22
CA VAL A 424 7.46 0.45 6.48
C VAL A 424 5.99 0.88 6.41
N SER A 425 5.63 1.80 5.50
CA SER A 425 4.24 2.22 5.25
C SER A 425 3.35 1.13 4.66
N MET A 426 3.96 0.08 4.10
CA MET A 426 3.28 -1.11 3.58
C MET A 426 3.21 -2.24 4.59
N LEU A 427 3.77 -2.06 5.78
CA LEU A 427 3.85 -3.08 6.80
C LEU A 427 2.96 -2.74 7.98
N ARG A 428 2.33 -3.77 8.54
CA ARG A 428 1.52 -3.68 9.75
C ARG A 428 1.97 -4.74 10.74
N LYS A 429 2.15 -4.39 12.01
CA LYS A 429 2.54 -5.36 13.05
C LYS A 429 1.49 -6.46 13.18
N TYR A 430 1.92 -7.73 13.09
CA TYR A 430 1.08 -8.88 13.43
C TYR A 430 1.02 -9.03 14.95
N ILE A 431 -0.18 -9.31 15.44
CA ILE A 431 -0.40 -9.63 16.84
C ILE A 431 -0.71 -11.12 16.91
N PRO A 432 0.22 -11.95 17.42
CA PRO A 432 0.06 -13.39 17.46
C PRO A 432 -1.03 -13.79 18.47
N ASP A 433 -1.75 -14.85 18.13
CA ASP A 433 -2.65 -15.56 19.02
C ASP A 433 -2.59 -17.06 18.70
N PRO A 434 -2.56 -17.95 19.70
CA PRO A 434 -2.50 -19.40 19.48
C PRO A 434 -3.66 -19.97 18.65
N SER A 435 -4.80 -19.28 18.58
CA SER A 435 -5.96 -19.70 17.78
C SER A 435 -5.80 -19.41 16.28
N HIS A 436 -4.77 -18.68 15.86
CA HIS A 436 -4.57 -18.33 14.46
C HIS A 436 -4.09 -19.55 13.66
N VAL A 437 -4.93 -20.01 12.74
CA VAL A 437 -4.53 -20.92 11.68
C VAL A 437 -3.99 -20.08 10.52
N LEU A 438 -2.68 -20.12 10.32
CA LEU A 438 -2.01 -19.47 9.19
C LEU A 438 -2.05 -20.44 8.01
N GLU A 439 -3.11 -20.36 7.20
CA GLU A 439 -3.18 -21.13 5.96
C GLU A 439 -2.25 -20.49 4.92
N GLU A 440 -1.33 -21.28 4.37
CA GLU A 440 -0.61 -20.92 3.14
C GLU A 440 -1.65 -20.82 2.03
N GLN A 441 -1.92 -19.59 1.57
CA GLN A 441 -2.80 -19.39 0.41
C GLN A 441 -1.96 -19.68 -0.84
N PRO A 442 -2.25 -20.73 -1.61
CA PRO A 442 -1.49 -21.03 -2.83
C PRO A 442 -1.77 -19.93 -3.85
N ILE A 443 -0.72 -19.28 -4.37
CA ILE A 443 -0.86 -18.24 -5.39
C ILE A 443 0.10 -18.51 -6.54
N GLU A 444 -0.43 -18.76 -7.74
CA GLU A 444 0.34 -18.76 -8.99
C GLU A 444 0.34 -17.35 -9.61
N LEU A 445 1.44 -16.61 -9.49
CA LEU A 445 1.63 -15.30 -10.16
C LEU A 445 2.27 -15.46 -11.55
N GLN A 446 1.85 -14.68 -12.57
CA GLN A 446 2.51 -14.65 -13.90
C GLN A 446 3.79 -13.79 -13.90
N GLU A 447 4.56 -13.80 -15.01
CA GLU A 447 5.92 -13.23 -15.09
C GLU A 447 5.94 -11.70 -15.03
N ASP A 448 4.83 -11.04 -15.38
CA ASP A 448 4.66 -9.58 -15.38
C ASP A 448 4.05 -9.05 -14.07
N LEU A 449 4.10 -9.86 -13.01
CA LEU A 449 3.47 -9.60 -11.73
C LEU A 449 1.94 -9.48 -11.81
N THR A 450 1.26 -9.90 -12.87
CA THR A 450 -0.21 -9.95 -12.91
C THR A 450 -0.74 -11.35 -12.59
N TYR A 451 -1.94 -11.40 -12.00
CA TYR A 451 -2.74 -12.62 -11.91
C TYR A 451 -3.81 -12.56 -13.01
N VAL A 452 -3.57 -13.23 -14.13
CA VAL A 452 -4.59 -13.41 -15.16
C VAL A 452 -5.33 -14.71 -14.84
N GLU A 453 -6.54 -14.58 -14.30
CA GLU A 453 -7.47 -15.71 -14.22
C GLU A 453 -7.71 -16.21 -15.64
N GLN A 454 -7.40 -17.48 -15.91
CA GLN A 454 -7.74 -18.09 -17.19
C GLN A 454 -9.21 -18.50 -17.15
N PRO A 455 -10.04 -17.97 -18.06
CA PRO A 455 -11.42 -18.41 -18.17
C PRO A 455 -11.45 -19.82 -18.78
N VAL A 456 -12.14 -20.74 -18.12
CA VAL A 456 -12.20 -22.17 -18.49
C VAL A 456 -13.39 -22.45 -19.39
N GLN A 457 -14.56 -21.90 -19.03
CA GLN A 457 -15.81 -22.21 -19.71
C GLN A 457 -16.85 -21.10 -19.52
N ILE A 458 -17.69 -20.89 -20.52
CA ILE A 458 -18.92 -20.10 -20.39
C ILE A 458 -20.04 -21.01 -19.88
N LEU A 459 -20.55 -20.70 -18.70
CA LEU A 459 -21.61 -21.46 -18.03
C LEU A 459 -23.01 -21.02 -18.43
N ASP A 460 -23.20 -19.73 -18.75
CA ASP A 460 -24.53 -19.16 -19.01
C ASP A 460 -24.44 -17.86 -19.82
N ARG A 461 -25.56 -17.40 -20.39
CA ARG A 461 -25.67 -16.15 -21.16
C ARG A 461 -26.93 -15.38 -20.76
N LYS A 462 -26.82 -14.06 -20.58
CA LYS A 462 -27.97 -13.19 -20.28
C LYS A 462 -27.86 -11.83 -20.94
N MET A 463 -29.01 -11.22 -21.24
CA MET A 463 -29.08 -9.84 -21.72
C MET A 463 -29.35 -8.89 -20.55
N GLN A 464 -28.46 -7.91 -20.33
CA GLN A 464 -28.71 -6.83 -19.39
C GLN A 464 -29.32 -5.62 -20.12
N VAL A 465 -30.60 -5.38 -19.89
CA VAL A 465 -31.33 -4.23 -20.45
C VAL A 465 -31.12 -3.00 -19.56
N LEU A 466 -30.51 -1.95 -20.10
CA LEU A 466 -30.42 -0.62 -19.49
C LEU A 466 -31.36 0.34 -20.23
N ARG A 467 -31.66 1.52 -19.63
CA ARG A 467 -32.60 2.51 -20.19
C ARG A 467 -32.32 2.94 -21.64
N SER A 468 -31.08 2.82 -22.13
CA SER A 468 -30.65 3.27 -23.45
C SER A 468 -29.86 2.25 -24.26
N ARG A 469 -29.63 1.03 -23.73
CA ARG A 469 -28.83 -0.01 -24.41
C ARG A 469 -29.06 -1.38 -23.80
N GLU A 470 -28.90 -2.40 -24.61
CA GLU A 470 -28.86 -3.80 -24.18
C GLU A 470 -27.42 -4.30 -24.26
N ILE A 471 -26.94 -4.92 -23.18
CA ILE A 471 -25.56 -5.43 -23.10
C ILE A 471 -25.61 -6.95 -22.92
N PRO A 472 -25.09 -7.75 -23.87
CA PRO A 472 -24.95 -9.19 -23.69
C PRO A 472 -23.87 -9.49 -22.64
N LEU A 473 -24.18 -10.38 -21.70
CA LEU A 473 -23.28 -10.84 -20.66
C LEU A 473 -23.16 -12.37 -20.72
N VAL A 474 -21.94 -12.86 -20.49
CA VAL A 474 -21.61 -14.28 -20.34
C VAL A 474 -21.21 -14.58 -18.90
N LYS A 475 -21.66 -15.71 -18.36
CA LYS A 475 -21.22 -16.20 -17.05
C LYS A 475 -19.98 -17.06 -17.24
N VAL A 476 -18.84 -16.63 -16.73
CA VAL A 476 -17.53 -17.22 -16.99
C VAL A 476 -17.03 -17.96 -15.75
N LEU A 477 -16.73 -19.24 -15.91
CA LEU A 477 -15.99 -20.04 -14.93
C LEU A 477 -14.50 -19.79 -15.12
N TRP A 478 -13.80 -19.48 -14.03
CA TRP A 478 -12.36 -19.23 -14.04
C TRP A 478 -11.62 -20.40 -13.41
N ARG A 479 -10.38 -20.65 -13.83
CA ARG A 479 -9.59 -21.85 -13.49
C ARG A 479 -9.45 -22.13 -11.99
N SER A 480 -9.46 -21.08 -11.18
CA SER A 480 -9.31 -21.17 -9.72
C SER A 480 -10.61 -20.94 -8.96
N HIS A 481 -11.76 -20.89 -9.64
CA HIS A 481 -13.08 -20.61 -9.05
C HIS A 481 -14.00 -21.82 -9.13
N THR A 482 -14.88 -21.93 -8.15
CA THR A 482 -16.02 -22.86 -8.22
C THR A 482 -17.13 -22.32 -9.13
N VAL A 483 -18.08 -23.17 -9.51
CA VAL A 483 -19.25 -22.80 -10.33
C VAL A 483 -20.08 -21.67 -9.69
N GLU A 484 -20.08 -21.60 -8.36
CA GLU A 484 -20.78 -20.58 -7.57
C GLU A 484 -20.08 -19.21 -7.63
N GLU A 485 -18.76 -19.20 -7.84
CA GLU A 485 -17.91 -18.01 -7.90
C GLU A 485 -17.73 -17.46 -9.33
N ALA A 486 -18.39 -18.07 -10.32
CA ALA A 486 -18.36 -17.63 -11.71
C ALA A 486 -18.98 -16.22 -11.87
N THR A 487 -18.31 -15.35 -12.65
CA THR A 487 -18.68 -13.94 -12.80
C THR A 487 -19.40 -13.67 -14.12
N TRP A 488 -20.23 -12.62 -14.15
CA TRP A 488 -20.86 -12.14 -15.38
C TRP A 488 -19.99 -11.06 -16.03
N GLU A 489 -19.53 -11.31 -17.25
CA GLU A 489 -18.67 -10.41 -18.02
C GLU A 489 -19.34 -9.98 -19.33
N PRO A 490 -19.08 -8.76 -19.86
CA PRO A 490 -19.55 -8.36 -21.18
C PRO A 490 -19.07 -9.29 -22.28
N GLU A 491 -20.00 -9.78 -23.08
CA GLU A 491 -19.71 -10.76 -24.13
C GLU A 491 -18.69 -10.22 -25.15
N ASP A 492 -18.84 -8.96 -25.56
CA ASP A 492 -17.96 -8.32 -26.55
C ASP A 492 -16.51 -8.27 -26.06
N GLN A 493 -16.30 -7.93 -24.78
CA GLN A 493 -14.99 -7.87 -24.17
C GLN A 493 -14.38 -9.27 -24.01
N MET A 494 -15.19 -10.27 -23.66
CA MET A 494 -14.73 -11.65 -23.56
C MET A 494 -14.41 -12.26 -24.93
N ARG A 495 -15.14 -11.92 -25.99
CA ARG A 495 -14.82 -12.33 -27.36
C ARG A 495 -13.53 -11.70 -27.88
N GLU A 496 -13.26 -10.45 -27.52
CA GLU A 496 -12.01 -9.76 -27.89
C GLU A 496 -10.79 -10.33 -27.14
N GLN A 497 -10.94 -10.62 -25.84
CA GLN A 497 -9.83 -11.07 -25.00
C GLN A 497 -9.60 -12.59 -24.99
N TYR A 498 -10.68 -13.39 -25.15
CA TYR A 498 -10.63 -14.85 -25.08
C TYR A 498 -11.51 -15.50 -26.17
N PRO A 499 -11.14 -15.35 -27.46
CA PRO A 499 -11.96 -15.83 -28.58
C PRO A 499 -12.27 -17.34 -28.52
N TYR A 500 -11.31 -18.13 -28.03
CA TYR A 500 -11.39 -19.60 -27.93
C TYR A 500 -12.54 -20.13 -27.06
N LEU A 501 -13.15 -19.29 -26.22
CA LEU A 501 -14.32 -19.68 -25.40
C LEU A 501 -15.65 -19.61 -26.14
N PHE A 502 -15.64 -19.03 -27.34
CA PHE A 502 -16.82 -18.78 -28.16
C PHE A 502 -16.83 -19.57 -29.46
N GLU A 503 -15.86 -20.46 -29.65
CA GLU A 503 -15.71 -21.38 -30.78
C GLU A 503 -16.52 -22.66 -30.62
#